data_AF-A0A2S6AZE0-F1
#
_entry.id   AF-A0A2S6AZE0-F1
#
_cell.length_a   1.000
_cell.length_b   1.000
_cell.length_c   1.000
_cell.angle_alpha   90.00
_cell.angle_beta   90.00
_cell.angle_gamma   90.00
#
_symmetry.space_group_name_H-M   'P 1'
#
loop_
_entity.id
_entity.type
_entity.pdbx_description
1 polymer ?
#
loop_
_entity_poly.entity_id
_entity_poly.type
_entity_poly.pdbx_seq_one_letter_code
_entity_poly.pdbx_strand_id
1 'polypeptide(L)'
;LALGNRADAGAVREGAERLDVSAEFDADPAFAAWLDEGGFESGDALLLRRTVDLQGRSRGWINGSPATATQLRELGDRLLDIHGQ
;
A
#
# COMPACT_ATOMS: atom_id res chain seq x y z
N LEU A 1 5.41 5.79 -1.94
CA LEU A 1 5.96 4.41 -2.04
C LEU A 1 4.95 3.37 -1.54
N ALA A 2 4.40 3.50 -0.33
CA ALA A 2 3.29 2.67 0.15
C ALA A 2 2.04 2.75 -0.76
N LEU A 3 1.69 3.97 -1.21
CA LEU A 3 0.51 4.28 -2.05
C LEU A 3 0.66 3.93 -3.55
N GLY A 4 1.43 2.90 -3.92
CA GLY A 4 1.45 2.43 -5.32
C GLY A 4 2.32 3.20 -6.35
N ASN A 5 3.08 4.24 -5.94
CA ASN A 5 4.16 4.81 -6.77
C ASN A 5 5.17 3.73 -7.20
N ARG A 6 5.93 3.93 -8.29
CA ARG A 6 6.91 2.93 -8.74
C ARG A 6 7.87 2.57 -7.60
N ALA A 7 8.15 1.28 -7.42
CA ALA A 7 9.20 0.86 -6.51
C ALA A 7 10.55 1.35 -7.02
N ASP A 8 11.33 1.94 -6.13
CA ASP A 8 12.67 2.44 -6.43
C ASP A 8 13.67 1.80 -5.47
N ALA A 9 14.60 1.01 -6.00
CA ALA A 9 15.66 0.40 -5.21
C ALA A 9 16.61 1.46 -4.62
N GLY A 10 16.70 2.65 -5.21
CA GLY A 10 17.44 3.78 -4.66
C GLY A 10 16.86 4.33 -3.35
N ALA A 11 15.62 3.96 -3.01
CA ALA A 11 15.02 4.29 -1.71
C ALA A 11 15.44 3.31 -0.59
N VAL A 12 16.13 2.21 -0.90
CA VAL A 12 16.71 1.33 0.11
C VAL A 12 17.92 2.03 0.73
N ARG A 13 17.91 2.14 2.07
CA ARG A 13 19.00 2.79 2.82
C ARG A 13 20.33 2.07 2.56
N GLU A 14 21.41 2.84 2.45
CA GLU A 14 22.76 2.28 2.38
C GLU A 14 23.04 1.31 3.53
N GLY A 15 23.62 0.15 3.21
CA GLY A 15 23.89 -0.92 4.16
C GLY A 15 22.67 -1.76 4.55
N ALA A 16 21.46 -1.45 4.07
CA ALA A 16 20.26 -2.25 4.28
C ALA A 16 19.95 -3.15 3.08
N GLU A 17 19.35 -4.31 3.33
CA GLU A 17 18.95 -5.26 2.28
C GLU A 17 17.60 -4.92 1.65
N ARG A 18 16.76 -4.16 2.37
CA ARG A 18 15.38 -3.89 1.99
C ARG A 18 14.81 -2.64 2.66
N LEU A 19 13.94 -1.93 1.93
CA LEU A 19 13.03 -0.92 2.46
C LEU A 19 11.70 -1.58 2.86
N ASP A 20 11.15 -1.17 4.00
CA ASP A 20 9.81 -1.51 4.46
C ASP A 20 9.07 -0.23 4.83
N VAL A 21 7.92 0.01 4.21
CA VAL A 21 7.11 1.21 4.45
C VAL A 21 5.66 0.82 4.64
N SER A 22 5.04 1.39 5.68
CA SER A 22 3.63 1.24 5.98
C SER A 22 2.97 2.61 6.09
N ALA A 23 1.69 2.68 5.74
CA ALA A 23 0.80 3.80 5.96
C ALA A 23 -0.52 3.27 6.51
N GLU A 24 -1.03 3.94 7.51
CA GLU A 24 -2.31 3.61 8.15
C GLU A 24 -3.26 4.79 7.95
N PHE A 25 -4.50 4.49 7.61
CA PHE A 25 -5.58 5.44 7.42
C PHE A 25 -6.78 4.98 8.25
N ASP A 26 -7.61 5.93 8.66
CA ASP A 26 -8.93 5.59 9.19
C ASP A 26 -9.72 4.83 8.13
N ALA A 27 -10.44 3.79 8.54
CA ALA A 27 -11.29 3.07 7.61
C ALA A 27 -12.45 3.94 7.13
N ASP A 28 -12.51 4.15 5.81
CA ASP A 28 -13.63 4.79 5.16
C ASP A 28 -14.61 3.71 4.64
N PRO A 29 -15.89 3.74 5.04
CA PRO A 29 -16.92 2.86 4.50
C PRO A 29 -17.00 2.85 2.96
N ALA A 30 -16.56 3.92 2.29
CA ALA A 30 -16.48 4.01 0.83
C ALA A 30 -15.56 2.95 0.22
N PHE A 31 -14.61 2.39 0.98
CA PHE A 31 -13.71 1.34 0.51
C PHE A 31 -14.22 -0.09 0.78
N ALA A 32 -15.26 -0.28 1.61
CA ALA A 32 -15.68 -1.61 2.06
C ALA A 32 -16.01 -2.55 0.89
N ALA A 33 -16.77 -2.10 -0.10
CA ALA A 33 -17.11 -2.90 -1.28
C ALA A 33 -15.89 -3.26 -2.12
N TRP A 34 -14.98 -2.31 -2.32
CA TRP A 34 -13.76 -2.55 -3.10
C TRP A 34 -12.81 -3.52 -2.37
N LEU A 35 -12.73 -3.43 -1.04
CA LEU A 35 -11.94 -4.34 -0.22
C LEU A 35 -12.50 -5.76 -0.32
N ASP A 36 -13.82 -5.94 -0.18
CA ASP A 36 -14.50 -7.24 -0.30
C ASP A 36 -14.30 -7.85 -1.71
N GLU A 37 -14.52 -7.08 -2.77
CA GLU A 37 -14.27 -7.51 -4.16
C GLU A 37 -12.82 -7.93 -4.40
N GLY A 38 -11.87 -7.26 -3.73
CA GLY A 38 -10.45 -7.57 -3.77
C GLY A 38 -10.01 -8.72 -2.87
N GLY A 39 -10.90 -9.26 -2.03
CA GLY A 39 -10.60 -10.28 -1.03
C GLY A 39 -9.78 -9.77 0.16
N PHE A 40 -9.88 -8.48 0.47
CA PHE A 40 -9.20 -7.84 1.59
C PHE A 40 -10.14 -7.71 2.79
N GLU A 41 -9.60 -7.95 3.99
CA GLU A 41 -10.33 -7.74 5.23
C GLU A 41 -10.63 -6.24 5.40
N SER A 42 -11.87 -5.92 5.78
CA SER A 42 -12.26 -4.59 6.22
C SER A 42 -12.15 -4.51 7.75
N GLY A 43 -11.84 -3.35 8.30
CA GLY A 43 -11.73 -3.15 9.75
C GLY A 43 -11.84 -1.68 10.11
N ASP A 44 -11.41 -1.32 11.32
CA ASP A 44 -11.44 0.08 11.80
C ASP A 44 -10.33 0.94 11.19
N ALA A 45 -9.30 0.30 10.61
CA ALA A 45 -8.19 0.96 9.95
C ALA A 45 -7.89 0.30 8.59
N LEU A 46 -7.29 1.09 7.72
CA LEU A 46 -6.79 0.67 6.42
C LEU A 46 -5.27 0.75 6.42
N LEU A 47 -4.63 -0.41 6.47
CA LEU A 47 -3.18 -0.55 6.52
C LEU A 47 -2.63 -0.93 5.13
N LEU A 48 -1.82 -0.04 4.57
CA LEU A 48 -1.07 -0.27 3.35
C LEU A 48 0.40 -0.50 3.69
N ARG A 49 0.96 -1.62 3.23
CA ARG A 49 2.39 -1.92 3.40
C ARG A 49 3.04 -2.25 2.09
N ARG A 50 4.30 -1.85 1.93
CA ARG A 50 5.13 -2.21 0.80
C ARG A 50 6.58 -2.44 1.21
N THR A 51 7.18 -3.47 0.63
CA THR A 51 8.62 -3.72 0.75
C THR A 51 9.29 -3.67 -0.61
N VAL A 52 10.52 -3.16 -0.67
CA VAL A 52 11.35 -3.09 -1.89
C VAL A 52 12.76 -3.53 -1.53
N ASP A 53 13.32 -4.52 -2.24
CA ASP A 53 14.70 -4.95 -2.05
C ASP A 53 15.68 -4.27 -3.01
N LEU A 54 16.98 -4.50 -2.81
CA LEU A 54 18.05 -3.96 -3.65
C LEU A 54 17.98 -4.42 -5.12
N GLN A 55 17.25 -5.50 -5.44
CA GLN A 55 17.01 -5.94 -6.81
C GLN A 55 15.77 -5.27 -7.42
N GLY A 56 15.12 -4.36 -6.70
CA GLY A 56 13.89 -3.69 -7.11
C GLY A 56 12.64 -4.57 -7.01
N ARG A 57 12.73 -5.76 -6.41
CA ARG A 57 11.54 -6.60 -6.21
C ARG A 57 10.67 -5.98 -5.14
N SER A 58 9.40 -5.82 -5.49
CA SER A 58 8.41 -5.14 -4.67
C SER A 58 7.32 -6.12 -4.24
N ARG A 59 6.93 -6.07 -2.97
CA ARG A 59 5.76 -6.80 -2.44
C ARG A 59 4.85 -5.82 -1.72
N GLY A 60 3.54 -5.99 -1.90
CA GLY A 60 2.51 -5.13 -1.34
C GLY A 60 1.53 -5.90 -0.48
N TRP A 61 0.93 -5.22 0.49
CA TRP A 61 -0.14 -5.75 1.33
C TRP A 61 -1.19 -4.69 1.65
N ILE A 62 -2.44 -5.14 1.75
CA ILE A 62 -3.60 -4.37 2.24
C ILE A 62 -4.18 -5.17 3.40
N ASN A 63 -4.24 -4.57 4.59
CA ASN A 63 -4.74 -5.22 5.82
C ASN A 63 -4.12 -6.61 6.06
N GLY A 64 -2.79 -6.72 5.85
CA GLY A 64 -2.03 -7.96 6.04
C GLY A 64 -2.13 -8.97 4.89
N SER A 65 -3.09 -8.83 3.98
CA SER A 65 -3.27 -9.69 2.81
C SER A 65 -2.41 -9.24 1.63
N PRO A 66 -1.80 -10.15 0.85
CA PRO A 66 -0.99 -9.80 -0.32
C PRO A 66 -1.78 -8.99 -1.35
N ALA A 67 -1.19 -7.89 -1.82
CA ALA A 67 -1.80 -7.01 -2.81
C ALA A 67 -0.84 -6.73 -3.96
N THR A 68 -1.40 -6.52 -5.15
CA THR A 68 -0.64 -6.10 -6.33
C THR A 68 -0.25 -4.62 -6.24
N ALA A 69 0.77 -4.24 -7.01
CA ALA A 69 1.15 -2.82 -7.12
C ALA A 69 0.02 -1.95 -7.69
N THR A 70 -0.83 -2.53 -8.57
CA THR A 70 -2.02 -1.86 -9.13
C THR A 70 -3.05 -1.59 -8.04
N GLN A 71 -3.40 -2.59 -7.23
CA GLN A 71 -4.34 -2.44 -6.11
C GLN A 71 -3.87 -1.38 -5.10
N LEU A 72 -2.57 -1.38 -4.74
CA LEU A 72 -2.00 -0.34 -3.88
C LEU A 72 -2.08 1.07 -4.48
N ARG A 73 -1.98 1.18 -5.82
CA ARG A 73 -2.09 2.45 -6.52
C ARG A 73 -3.53 2.93 -6.57
N GLU A 74 -4.46 2.07 -6.98
CA GLU A 74 -5.88 2.41 -7.06
C GLU A 74 -6.39 2.93 -5.72
N LEU A 75 -6.04 2.25 -4.62
CA LEU A 75 -6.43 2.70 -3.29
C LEU A 75 -5.71 3.99 -2.88
N GLY A 76 -4.40 4.08 -3.17
CA GLY A 76 -3.60 5.28 -2.90
C GLY A 76 -4.12 6.54 -3.60
N ASP A 77 -4.52 6.42 -4.87
CA ASP A 77 -5.08 7.54 -5.65
C ASP A 77 -6.41 8.01 -5.05
N ARG A 78 -7.29 7.09 -4.64
CA ARG A 78 -8.55 7.43 -3.97
C ARG A 78 -8.34 8.08 -2.59
N LEU A 79 -7.38 7.57 -1.82
CA LEU A 79 -7.03 8.15 -0.51
C LEU A 79 -6.50 9.58 -0.65
N LEU A 80 -5.64 9.84 -1.65
CA LEU A 80 -5.13 11.18 -1.92
C LEU A 80 -6.25 12.13 -2.37
N ASP A 81 -7.22 11.64 -3.14
CA ASP A 81 -8.38 12.42 -3.55
C ASP A 81 -9.17 12.87 -2.30
N ILE A 82 -9.54 11.96 -1.40
CA ILE A 82 -10.32 12.28 -0.19
C ILE A 82 -9.62 13.31 0.71
N HIS A 83 -8.29 13.23 0.86
CA HIS A 83 -7.52 14.11 1.75
C HIS A 83 -7.03 15.40 1.08
N GLY A 84 -7.24 15.54 -0.23
CA GLY A 84 -6.84 16.71 -1.02
C GLY A 84 -7.95 17.74 -1.24
N GLN A 85 -9.18 17.47 -0.79
CA GLN A 85 -10.35 18.36 -0.90
C GLN A 85 -10.41 19.41 0.21
#